data_AF-A0A9P0G3P4-F1
#
_entry.id   AF-A0A9P0G3P4-F1
#
_cell.length_a   1.000
_cell.length_b   1.000
_cell.length_c   1.000
_cell.angle_alpha   90.00
_cell.angle_beta   90.00
_cell.angle_gamma   90.00
#
_symmetry.space_group_name_H-M   'P 1'
#
loop_
_entity.id
_entity.type
_entity.pdbx_description
1 polymer ?
#
loop_
_entity_poly.entity_id
_entity_poly.type
_entity_poly.pdbx_seq_one_letter_code
_entity_poly.pdbx_strand_id
1 'polypeptide(L)'
;MRPHLPDMLDLLQDPHLLNKIKGSVSKSIVNRNLICLNEDTLGAIVKGGIAQYVAMELALEHSRGRQDRPVHRHMPWLSSSIPGSRDICEVVGRVRLVSWLVMGALCNARGPLPLHQPVPQDASCHITDHIQTIMASYVEQSKPTGQRMNALFHAFILCQLWTLYLEELAGSTAPSSEPHNTTVCILLEFWCKLVPAMLQVTKHSKLLAETVNLHFLSLLESLLECNSTVLNKLLPLWTPILYSPLFNMPRHVAQRLDVCRDVKPEAVRTYATAGGAPHAVGAAGAGPGGGAGGGGGCGGAASGVTGGTAARAHRRLHRLLAKMAQLELQPHTFYFI
;
A
#
# COMPACT_ATOMS: atom_id res chain seq x y z
N MET A 1 23.66 2.29 13.94
CA MET A 1 22.62 2.53 12.92
C MET A 1 21.36 3.17 13.51
N ARG A 2 20.80 2.68 14.62
CA ARG A 2 19.72 3.35 15.40
C ARG A 2 19.91 4.85 15.69
N PRO A 3 21.13 5.38 15.97
CA PRO A 3 21.34 6.81 16.17
C PRO A 3 20.98 7.68 14.97
N HIS A 4 20.94 7.11 13.76
CA HIS A 4 20.62 7.83 12.52
C HIS A 4 19.14 7.74 12.14
N LEU A 5 18.30 7.08 12.95
CA LEU A 5 16.86 6.97 12.66
C LEU A 5 16.18 8.36 12.48
N PRO A 6 16.48 9.38 13.30
CA PRO A 6 15.97 10.74 13.07
C PRO A 6 16.42 11.31 11.72
N ASP A 7 17.72 11.23 11.40
CA ASP A 7 18.27 11.73 10.13
C ASP A 7 17.59 11.06 8.92
N MET A 8 17.34 9.74 9.00
CA MET A 8 16.67 8.98 7.95
C MET A 8 15.19 9.34 7.81
N LEU A 9 14.52 9.67 8.91
CA LEU A 9 13.14 10.19 8.89
C LEU A 9 13.10 11.57 8.23
N ASP A 10 14.04 12.45 8.54
CA ASP A 10 14.14 13.79 7.92
C ASP A 10 14.37 13.68 6.41
N LEU A 11 15.22 12.74 5.98
CA LEU A 11 15.42 12.42 4.57
C LEU A 11 14.12 11.94 3.89
N LEU A 12 13.33 11.10 4.55
CA LEU A 12 12.05 10.65 3.98
C LEU A 12 11.02 11.78 3.86
N GLN A 13 10.99 12.70 4.82
CA GLN A 13 10.09 13.85 4.82
C GLN A 13 10.44 14.85 3.70
N ASP A 14 11.72 14.99 3.35
CA ASP A 14 12.18 15.92 2.32
C ASP A 14 11.52 15.65 0.94
N PRO A 15 10.66 16.56 0.43
CA PRO A 15 10.06 16.45 -0.90
C PRO A 15 11.07 16.54 -2.04
N HIS A 16 12.22 17.15 -1.80
CA HIS A 16 13.22 17.38 -2.84
C HIS A 16 14.34 16.34 -2.83
N LEU A 17 14.28 15.33 -1.94
CA LEU A 17 15.31 14.31 -1.85
C LEU A 17 15.57 13.63 -3.20
N LEU A 18 14.51 13.28 -3.94
CA LEU A 18 14.67 12.63 -5.24
C LEU A 18 15.39 13.52 -6.26
N ASN A 19 15.09 14.82 -6.28
CA ASN A 19 15.78 15.80 -7.11
C ASN A 19 17.25 15.96 -6.71
N LYS A 20 17.54 15.97 -5.40
CA LYS A 20 18.91 16.03 -4.87
C LYS A 20 19.73 14.79 -5.25
N ILE A 21 19.13 13.60 -5.18
CA ILE A 21 19.76 12.34 -5.61
C ILE A 21 20.02 12.38 -7.11
N LYS A 22 19.00 12.71 -7.92
CA LYS A 22 19.13 12.81 -9.38
C LYS A 22 20.26 13.78 -9.77
N GLY A 23 20.26 15.00 -9.22
CA GLY A 23 21.29 16.00 -9.50
C GLY A 23 22.70 15.57 -9.06
N SER A 24 22.85 14.83 -7.97
CA SER A 24 24.14 14.28 -7.52
C SER A 24 24.65 13.17 -8.42
N VAL A 25 23.73 12.30 -8.88
CA VAL A 25 24.06 11.16 -9.72
C VAL A 25 24.40 11.60 -11.15
N SER A 26 23.64 12.51 -11.74
CA SER A 26 23.93 13.03 -13.09
C SER A 26 25.33 13.67 -13.15
N LYS A 27 25.76 14.38 -12.10
CA LYS A 27 27.13 14.90 -11.99
C LYS A 27 28.20 13.81 -11.91
N SER A 28 27.87 12.65 -11.33
CA SER A 28 28.80 11.53 -11.15
C SER A 28 28.90 10.63 -12.37
N ILE A 29 27.77 10.34 -13.03
CA ILE A 29 27.69 9.48 -14.24
C ILE A 29 28.42 10.13 -15.42
N VAL A 30 28.23 11.44 -15.64
CA VAL A 30 28.95 12.22 -16.65
C VAL A 30 30.47 12.12 -16.48
N ASN A 31 30.95 11.90 -15.25
CA ASN A 31 32.37 11.86 -14.92
C ASN A 31 32.99 10.44 -14.99
N ARG A 32 32.19 9.37 -15.15
CA ARG A 32 32.69 7.98 -14.99
C ARG A 32 32.16 6.92 -15.97
N ASN A 33 31.37 7.26 -16.99
CA ASN A 33 30.80 6.27 -17.94
C ASN A 33 30.13 5.06 -17.24
N LEU A 34 29.49 5.30 -16.09
CA LEU A 34 28.84 4.25 -15.30
C LEU A 34 27.41 4.01 -15.84
N ILE A 35 27.28 2.98 -16.68
CA ILE A 35 25.99 2.46 -17.17
C ILE A 35 25.53 1.37 -16.19
N CYS A 36 24.90 1.72 -15.07
CA CYS A 36 24.36 0.67 -14.20
C CYS A 36 22.91 0.88 -13.74
N LEU A 37 22.36 2.09 -13.67
CA LEU A 37 20.97 2.31 -13.21
C LEU A 37 20.33 3.49 -13.95
N ASN A 38 19.05 3.37 -14.35
CA ASN A 38 18.30 4.47 -14.97
C ASN A 38 18.13 5.61 -13.95
N GLU A 39 18.56 6.83 -14.30
CA GLU A 39 18.54 8.01 -13.43
C GLU A 39 17.15 8.29 -12.85
N ASP A 40 16.09 8.00 -13.63
CA ASP A 40 14.70 8.21 -13.22
C ASP A 40 14.21 7.19 -12.18
N THR A 41 14.88 6.04 -12.08
CA THR A 41 14.51 4.96 -11.14
C THR A 41 15.37 4.91 -9.88
N LEU A 42 16.62 5.40 -9.97
CA LEU A 42 17.57 5.32 -8.87
C LEU A 42 17.09 6.05 -7.62
N GLY A 43 16.56 7.26 -7.77
CA GLY A 43 16.02 8.01 -6.64
C GLY A 43 14.91 7.24 -5.92
N ALA A 44 14.00 6.63 -6.68
CA ALA A 44 12.91 5.81 -6.15
C ALA A 44 13.44 4.60 -5.36
N ILE A 45 14.45 3.91 -5.90
CA ILE A 45 15.09 2.75 -5.25
C ILE A 45 15.77 3.17 -3.95
N VAL A 46 16.53 4.27 -3.96
CA VAL A 46 17.25 4.77 -2.77
C VAL A 46 16.26 5.20 -1.69
N LYS A 47 15.28 6.04 -2.03
CA LYS A 47 14.26 6.50 -1.08
C LYS A 47 13.41 5.34 -0.56
N GLY A 48 13.08 4.38 -1.42
CA GLY A 48 12.43 3.12 -1.05
C GLY A 48 13.28 2.24 -0.12
N GLY A 49 14.60 2.22 -0.30
CA GLY A 49 15.53 1.54 0.59
C GLY A 49 15.59 2.18 1.98
N ILE A 50 15.65 3.52 2.05
CA ILE A 50 15.57 4.27 3.31
C ILE A 50 14.23 3.97 4.00
N ALA A 51 13.12 3.99 3.25
CA ALA A 51 11.79 3.69 3.77
C ALA A 51 11.69 2.28 4.36
N GLN A 52 12.23 1.26 3.67
CA GLN A 52 12.30 -0.11 4.18
C GLN A 52 13.10 -0.20 5.48
N TYR A 53 14.25 0.47 5.55
CA TYR A 53 15.08 0.50 6.75
C TYR A 53 14.36 1.17 7.94
N VAL A 54 13.84 2.38 7.73
CA VAL A 54 13.12 3.15 8.77
C VAL A 54 11.90 2.37 9.26
N ALA A 55 11.13 1.76 8.35
CA ALA A 55 9.99 0.92 8.70
C ALA A 55 10.39 -0.26 9.60
N MET A 56 11.50 -0.95 9.28
CA MET A 56 11.98 -2.06 10.10
C MET A 56 12.42 -1.61 11.48
N GLU A 57 13.23 -0.55 11.57
CA GLU A 57 13.72 -0.05 12.87
C GLU A 57 12.58 0.44 13.77
N LEU A 58 11.61 1.19 13.23
CA LEU A 58 10.42 1.62 13.99
C LEU A 58 9.62 0.43 14.53
N ALA A 59 9.39 -0.59 13.69
CA ALA A 59 8.66 -1.78 14.13
C ALA A 59 9.43 -2.58 15.20
N LEU A 60 10.75 -2.66 15.08
CA LEU A 60 11.61 -3.28 16.10
C LEU A 60 11.55 -2.50 17.42
N GLU A 61 11.49 -1.17 17.38
CA GLU A 61 11.32 -0.34 18.59
C GLU A 61 9.97 -0.62 19.27
N HIS A 62 8.88 -0.77 18.50
CA HIS A 62 7.56 -1.12 19.06
C HIS A 62 7.56 -2.48 19.75
N SER A 63 8.22 -3.47 19.17
CA SER A 63 8.27 -4.83 19.74
C SER A 63 9.06 -4.94 21.04
N ARG A 64 9.92 -3.96 21.37
CA ARG A 64 10.85 -4.02 22.52
C ARG A 64 10.28 -3.50 23.84
N GLY A 65 9.02 -3.05 23.87
CA GLY A 65 8.26 -2.86 25.11
C GLY A 65 8.81 -1.86 26.13
N ARG A 66 9.72 -0.94 25.78
CA ARG A 66 10.04 0.17 26.69
C ARG A 66 8.81 1.08 26.78
N GLN A 67 8.29 1.22 28.00
CA GLN A 67 7.08 1.92 28.50
C GLN A 67 6.84 3.36 28.00
N ASP A 68 7.64 3.87 27.06
CA ASP A 68 7.48 5.16 26.43
C ASP A 68 7.28 4.91 24.93
N ARG A 69 6.01 4.80 24.52
CA ARG A 69 5.59 4.41 23.15
C ARG A 69 6.48 5.11 22.10
N PRO A 70 7.35 4.38 21.38
CA PRO A 70 8.37 4.97 20.49
C PRO A 70 7.80 5.85 19.37
N VAL A 71 6.57 5.55 18.89
CA VAL A 71 5.82 6.42 17.97
C VAL A 71 5.65 7.83 18.54
N HIS A 72 5.39 7.99 19.84
CA HIS A 72 5.21 9.31 20.44
C HIS A 72 6.48 10.15 20.42
N ARG A 73 7.67 9.53 20.35
CA ARG A 73 8.94 10.25 20.30
C ARG A 73 9.26 10.78 18.91
N HIS A 74 9.02 9.96 17.88
CA HIS A 74 9.39 10.32 16.51
C HIS A 74 8.23 10.97 15.73
N MET A 75 6.98 10.59 16.04
CA MET A 75 5.77 10.99 15.32
C MET A 75 4.56 11.10 16.28
N PRO A 76 4.56 12.04 17.24
CA PRO A 76 3.48 12.18 18.23
C PRO A 76 2.10 12.41 17.58
N TRP A 77 2.07 13.03 16.41
CA TRP A 77 0.86 13.32 15.63
C TRP A 77 0.12 12.08 15.11
N LEU A 78 0.73 10.89 15.14
CA LEU A 78 0.05 9.63 14.80
C LEU A 78 -0.90 9.14 15.92
N SER A 79 -0.96 9.85 17.04
CA SER A 79 -1.58 9.35 18.28
C SER A 79 -2.22 10.41 19.16
N SER A 80 -2.02 11.68 18.82
CA SER A 80 -2.70 12.81 19.45
C SER A 80 -3.34 13.65 18.35
N SER A 81 -4.61 13.99 18.54
CA SER A 81 -5.28 14.99 17.72
C SER A 81 -4.58 16.32 17.95
N ILE A 82 -3.86 16.84 16.95
CA ILE A 82 -3.23 18.16 17.05
C ILE A 82 -4.32 19.20 16.80
N PRO A 83 -4.73 20.00 17.81
CA PRO A 83 -5.73 21.03 17.62
C PRO A 83 -5.16 22.09 16.66
N GLY A 84 -5.79 22.27 15.51
CA GLY A 84 -5.53 23.43 14.66
C GLY A 84 -4.30 23.40 13.76
N SER A 85 -3.78 22.23 13.35
CA SER A 85 -2.90 22.19 12.15
C SER A 85 -3.76 22.50 10.91
N ARG A 86 -4.00 23.79 10.67
CA ARG A 86 -4.61 24.32 9.45
C ARG A 86 -3.59 24.43 8.32
N ASP A 87 -2.33 24.10 8.57
CA ASP A 87 -1.31 24.09 7.52
C ASP A 87 -1.42 22.81 6.69
N ILE A 88 -2.10 22.94 5.56
CA ILE A 88 -2.24 21.85 4.59
C ILE A 88 -0.89 21.31 4.14
N CYS A 89 0.17 22.14 4.07
CA CYS A 89 1.50 21.67 3.70
C CYS A 89 2.06 20.67 4.72
N GLU A 90 1.87 20.95 6.01
CA GLU A 90 2.27 20.06 7.09
C GLU A 90 1.49 18.73 7.03
N VAL A 91 0.17 18.80 6.87
CA VAL A 91 -0.70 17.62 6.74
C VAL A 91 -0.30 16.76 5.54
N VAL A 92 -0.01 17.37 4.40
CA VAL A 92 0.48 16.66 3.21
C VAL A 92 1.85 16.03 3.46
N GLY A 93 2.75 16.71 4.18
CA GLY A 93 4.04 16.17 4.60
C GLY A 93 3.89 14.90 5.45
N ARG A 94 2.96 14.90 6.42
CA ARG A 94 2.63 13.74 7.25
C ARG A 94 2.07 12.59 6.42
N VAL A 95 1.10 12.85 5.54
CA VAL A 95 0.50 11.86 4.63
C VAL A 95 1.57 11.21 3.74
N ARG A 96 2.51 12.01 3.21
CA ARG A 96 3.65 11.51 2.43
C ARG A 96 4.58 10.64 3.25
N LEU A 97 4.91 11.04 4.49
CA LEU A 97 5.76 10.24 5.37
C LEU A 97 5.12 8.88 5.68
N VAL A 98 3.83 8.85 6.08
CA VAL A 98 3.12 7.57 6.31
C VAL A 98 3.15 6.70 5.06
N SER A 99 2.91 7.29 3.89
CA SER A 99 2.93 6.56 2.62
C SER A 99 4.28 5.86 2.40
N TRP A 100 5.40 6.57 2.63
CA TRP A 100 6.74 5.98 2.51
C TRP A 100 6.97 4.89 3.56
N LEU A 101 6.59 5.09 4.82
CA LEU A 101 6.74 4.08 5.89
C LEU A 101 5.95 2.81 5.59
N VAL A 102 4.70 2.95 5.18
CA VAL A 102 3.82 1.83 4.82
C VAL A 102 4.36 1.09 3.58
N MET A 103 4.82 1.82 2.57
CA MET A 103 5.47 1.23 1.40
C MET A 103 6.74 0.45 1.79
N GLY A 104 7.55 1.00 2.70
CA GLY A 104 8.70 0.31 3.27
C GLY A 104 8.32 -1.00 3.98
N ALA A 105 7.28 -0.98 4.82
CA ALA A 105 6.78 -2.17 5.52
C ALA A 105 6.27 -3.25 4.56
N LEU A 106 5.46 -2.86 3.58
CA LEU A 106 4.94 -3.76 2.54
C LEU A 106 6.09 -4.38 1.72
N CYS A 107 7.11 -3.59 1.40
CA CYS A 107 8.31 -4.10 0.71
C CYS A 107 9.16 -5.03 1.57
N ASN A 108 9.11 -4.91 2.90
CA ASN A 108 9.80 -5.80 3.85
C ASN A 108 9.06 -7.12 4.07
N ALA A 109 7.73 -7.13 3.95
CA ALA A 109 6.86 -8.32 4.09
C ALA A 109 7.00 -9.29 2.89
N ARG A 110 8.23 -9.72 2.60
CA ARG A 110 8.56 -10.56 1.43
C ARG A 110 8.33 -12.04 1.75
N GLY A 111 7.44 -12.69 0.99
CA GLY A 111 7.27 -14.14 1.05
C GLY A 111 6.64 -14.60 2.36
N PRO A 112 7.28 -15.48 3.16
CA PRO A 112 6.74 -15.95 4.44
C PRO A 112 7.01 -14.99 5.61
N LEU A 113 7.75 -13.89 5.40
CA LEU A 113 8.05 -12.94 6.46
C LEU A 113 6.79 -12.18 6.87
N PRO A 114 6.45 -12.15 8.18
CA PRO A 114 5.30 -11.39 8.65
C PRO A 114 5.52 -9.90 8.43
N LEU A 115 4.43 -9.17 8.19
CA LEU A 115 4.49 -7.73 8.14
C LEU A 115 4.78 -7.19 9.55
N HIS A 116 5.89 -6.45 9.66
CA HIS A 116 6.24 -5.70 10.86
C HIS A 116 5.55 -4.33 10.83
N GLN A 117 5.10 -3.86 12.00
CA GLN A 117 4.20 -2.70 12.11
C GLN A 117 4.94 -1.40 12.51
N PRO A 118 5.50 -0.61 11.56
CA PRO A 118 6.06 0.71 11.87
C PRO A 118 5.01 1.77 12.14
N VAL A 119 3.81 1.59 11.61
CA VAL A 119 2.68 2.49 11.83
C VAL A 119 1.59 1.67 12.53
N PRO A 120 1.30 1.95 13.80
CA PRO A 120 0.27 1.24 14.55
C PRO A 120 -1.13 1.36 13.92
N GLN A 121 -1.95 0.32 14.07
CA GLN A 121 -3.32 0.30 13.54
C GLN A 121 -4.25 1.31 14.24
N ASP A 122 -3.98 1.64 15.51
CA ASP A 122 -4.71 2.66 16.27
C ASP A 122 -4.48 4.09 15.73
N ALA A 123 -3.44 4.31 14.91
CA ALA A 123 -3.26 5.57 14.18
C ALA A 123 -4.29 5.78 13.04
N SER A 124 -5.13 4.78 12.72
CA SER A 124 -6.07 4.84 11.59
C SER A 124 -7.04 6.04 11.67
N CYS A 125 -7.48 6.40 12.87
CA CYS A 125 -8.35 7.58 13.07
C CYS A 125 -7.63 8.88 12.70
N HIS A 126 -6.40 9.08 13.16
CA HIS A 126 -5.60 10.28 12.86
C HIS A 126 -5.19 10.36 11.38
N ILE A 127 -4.88 9.21 10.77
CA ILE A 127 -4.64 9.13 9.32
C ILE A 127 -5.90 9.56 8.56
N THR A 128 -7.08 9.10 8.99
CA THR A 128 -8.37 9.51 8.43
C THR A 128 -8.56 11.02 8.55
N ASP A 129 -8.31 11.59 9.72
CA ASP A 129 -8.46 13.04 9.97
C ASP A 129 -7.55 13.86 9.06
N HIS A 130 -6.31 13.44 8.85
CA HIS A 130 -5.37 14.10 7.93
C HIS A 130 -5.85 14.06 6.47
N ILE A 131 -6.35 12.92 6.02
CA ILE A 131 -6.92 12.78 4.67
C ILE A 131 -8.17 13.65 4.51
N GLN A 132 -9.06 13.65 5.51
CA GLN A 132 -10.26 14.50 5.51
C GLN A 132 -9.91 15.99 5.52
N THR A 133 -8.87 16.39 6.24
CA THR A 133 -8.38 17.78 6.27
C THR A 133 -7.91 18.22 4.88
N ILE A 134 -7.19 17.35 4.15
CA ILE A 134 -6.84 17.58 2.75
C ILE A 134 -8.11 17.74 1.92
N MET A 135 -9.07 16.82 2.00
CA MET A 135 -10.32 16.87 1.22
C MET A 135 -11.14 18.14 1.50
N ALA A 136 -11.31 18.50 2.77
CA ALA A 136 -12.04 19.69 3.20
C ALA A 136 -11.42 20.96 2.63
N SER A 137 -10.08 21.05 2.59
CA SER A 137 -9.39 22.21 1.98
C SER A 137 -9.81 22.45 0.53
N TYR A 138 -10.14 21.40 -0.23
CA TYR A 138 -10.61 21.50 -1.61
C TYR A 138 -12.03 22.01 -1.75
N VAL A 139 -12.88 21.83 -0.73
CA VAL A 139 -14.26 22.32 -0.69
C VAL A 139 -14.32 23.77 -0.19
N GLU A 140 -13.44 24.15 0.74
CA GLU A 140 -13.48 25.46 1.39
C GLU A 140 -12.90 26.63 0.55
N GLN A 141 -12.02 26.36 -0.43
CA GLN A 141 -11.39 27.45 -1.20
C GLN A 141 -11.87 27.45 -2.66
N SER A 142 -12.40 28.59 -3.08
CA SER A 142 -12.93 28.84 -4.43
C SER A 142 -11.87 29.16 -5.49
N LYS A 143 -10.60 29.43 -5.10
CA LYS A 143 -9.49 29.73 -6.02
C LYS A 143 -8.32 28.76 -5.81
N PRO A 144 -7.87 28.03 -6.84
CA PRO A 144 -6.75 27.10 -6.72
C PRO A 144 -5.44 27.87 -6.54
N THR A 145 -4.78 27.71 -5.40
CA THR A 145 -3.38 28.11 -5.22
C THR A 145 -2.48 27.00 -5.78
N GLY A 146 -1.40 27.37 -6.49
CA GLY A 146 -0.49 26.42 -7.16
C GLY A 146 0.16 25.38 -6.22
N GLN A 147 0.18 25.66 -4.91
CA GLN A 147 0.75 24.79 -3.87
C GLN A 147 -0.16 23.61 -3.47
N ARG A 148 -1.43 23.62 -3.89
CA ARG A 148 -2.38 22.52 -3.63
C ARG A 148 -2.25 21.36 -4.62
N MET A 149 -1.65 21.59 -5.78
CA MET A 149 -1.61 20.63 -6.87
C MET A 149 -0.90 19.37 -6.39
N ASN A 150 -1.70 18.31 -6.15
CA ASN A 150 -1.35 16.94 -5.73
C ASN A 150 -1.57 16.56 -4.27
N ALA A 151 -2.08 17.45 -3.42
CA ALA A 151 -2.46 17.05 -2.06
C ALA A 151 -3.51 15.92 -2.08
N LEU A 152 -4.52 15.99 -2.96
CA LEU A 152 -5.48 14.91 -3.17
C LEU A 152 -4.82 13.63 -3.65
N PHE A 153 -3.83 13.72 -4.53
CA PHE A 153 -3.12 12.55 -5.03
C PHE A 153 -2.42 11.80 -3.89
N HIS A 154 -1.67 12.52 -3.04
CA HIS A 154 -1.01 11.91 -1.89
C HIS A 154 -2.01 11.28 -0.91
N ALA A 155 -3.18 11.91 -0.73
CA ALA A 155 -4.26 11.32 0.04
C ALA A 155 -4.75 9.98 -0.54
N PHE A 156 -5.01 9.89 -1.86
CA PHE A 156 -5.44 8.64 -2.49
C PHE A 156 -4.36 7.55 -2.47
N ILE A 157 -3.09 7.90 -2.65
CA ILE A 157 -1.99 6.95 -2.47
C ILE A 157 -1.97 6.41 -1.05
N LEU A 158 -2.12 7.26 -0.04
CA LEU A 158 -2.17 6.78 1.33
C LEU A 158 -3.39 5.88 1.57
N CYS A 159 -4.57 6.23 1.05
CA CYS A 159 -5.75 5.34 1.13
C CYS A 159 -5.46 3.95 0.55
N GLN A 160 -4.82 3.91 -0.61
CA GLN A 160 -4.46 2.66 -1.28
C GLN A 160 -3.46 1.85 -0.44
N LEU A 161 -2.38 2.50 0.01
CA LEU A 161 -1.32 1.86 0.80
C LEU A 161 -1.83 1.37 2.15
N TRP A 162 -2.63 2.17 2.83
CA TRP A 162 -3.23 1.82 4.11
C TRP A 162 -4.17 0.63 3.98
N THR A 163 -4.93 0.56 2.88
CA THR A 163 -5.78 -0.60 2.57
C THR A 163 -4.96 -1.88 2.42
N LEU A 164 -3.87 -1.84 1.63
CA LEU A 164 -2.98 -2.99 1.45
C LEU A 164 -2.26 -3.38 2.75
N TYR A 165 -1.86 -2.40 3.55
CA TYR A 165 -1.20 -2.60 4.83
C TYR A 165 -2.08 -3.31 5.85
N LEU A 166 -3.33 -2.85 6.01
CA LEU A 166 -4.30 -3.49 6.88
C LEU A 166 -4.72 -4.87 6.36
N GLU A 167 -4.85 -5.03 5.03
CA GLU A 167 -5.12 -6.32 4.42
C GLU A 167 -4.00 -7.34 4.70
N GLU A 168 -2.73 -6.94 4.55
CA GLU A 168 -1.58 -7.81 4.83
C GLU A 168 -1.50 -8.16 6.32
N LEU A 169 -1.77 -7.21 7.22
CA LEU A 169 -1.86 -7.47 8.67
C LEU A 169 -2.96 -8.49 8.98
N ALA A 170 -4.16 -8.32 8.42
CA ALA A 170 -5.24 -9.28 8.59
C ALA A 170 -4.89 -10.66 8.03
N GLY A 171 -4.22 -10.71 6.87
CA GLY A 171 -3.75 -11.94 6.23
C GLY A 171 -2.63 -12.66 6.98
N SER A 172 -1.86 -11.94 7.81
CA SER A 172 -0.82 -12.52 8.67
C SER A 172 -1.36 -13.23 9.92
N THR A 173 -2.66 -13.08 10.19
CA THR A 173 -3.34 -13.70 11.34
C THR A 173 -4.34 -14.75 10.88
N ALA A 174 -4.69 -15.68 11.78
CA ALA A 174 -5.63 -16.75 11.45
C ALA A 174 -7.00 -16.15 11.03
N PRO A 175 -7.61 -16.59 9.92
CA PRO A 175 -8.92 -16.11 9.49
C PRO A 175 -9.96 -16.22 10.61
N SER A 176 -10.81 -15.20 10.74
CA SER A 176 -11.86 -15.11 11.77
C SER A 176 -11.38 -15.07 13.22
N SER A 177 -10.07 -15.01 13.49
CA SER A 177 -9.54 -14.72 14.83
C SER A 177 -9.87 -13.29 15.28
N GLU A 178 -9.80 -13.04 16.59
CA GLU A 178 -10.02 -11.68 17.14
C GLU A 178 -9.08 -10.63 16.50
N PRO A 179 -7.75 -10.82 16.40
CA PRO A 179 -6.86 -9.87 15.73
C PRO A 179 -7.21 -9.63 14.25
N HIS A 180 -7.62 -10.70 13.55
CA HIS A 180 -8.07 -10.62 12.16
C HIS A 180 -9.31 -9.73 12.04
N ASN A 181 -10.34 -10.02 12.85
CA ASN A 181 -11.61 -9.27 12.83
C ASN A 181 -11.39 -7.80 13.23
N THR A 182 -10.56 -7.53 14.24
CA THR A 182 -10.20 -6.17 14.64
C THR A 182 -9.57 -5.40 13.48
N THR A 183 -8.59 -5.99 12.79
CA THR A 183 -7.94 -5.35 11.65
C THR A 183 -8.93 -5.07 10.51
N VAL A 184 -9.82 -6.02 10.21
CA VAL A 184 -10.86 -5.87 9.19
C VAL A 184 -11.86 -4.77 9.58
N CYS A 185 -12.27 -4.69 10.84
CA CYS A 185 -13.15 -3.62 11.34
C CYS A 185 -12.50 -2.24 11.18
N ILE A 186 -11.22 -2.09 11.54
CA ILE A 186 -10.47 -0.83 11.37
C ILE A 186 -10.41 -0.43 9.89
N LEU A 187 -10.21 -1.39 8.99
CA LEU A 187 -10.21 -1.16 7.55
C LEU A 187 -11.58 -0.66 7.05
N LEU A 188 -12.66 -1.31 7.47
CA LEU A 188 -14.02 -0.91 7.07
C LEU A 188 -14.37 0.48 7.63
N GLU A 189 -14.05 0.73 8.91
CA GLU A 189 -14.28 2.02 9.56
C GLU A 189 -13.55 3.16 8.85
N PHE A 190 -12.28 2.94 8.47
CA PHE A 190 -11.48 3.88 7.68
C PHE A 190 -12.21 4.32 6.41
N TRP A 191 -12.73 3.36 5.63
CA TRP A 191 -13.45 3.67 4.40
C TRP A 191 -14.83 4.30 4.64
N CYS A 192 -15.56 3.85 5.65
CA CYS A 192 -16.84 4.46 6.04
C CYS A 192 -16.69 5.94 6.40
N LYS A 193 -15.58 6.35 7.03
CA LYS A 193 -15.29 7.76 7.34
C LYS A 193 -14.82 8.56 6.13
N LEU A 194 -14.07 7.97 5.22
CA LEU A 194 -13.52 8.69 4.06
C LEU A 194 -14.51 8.89 2.91
N VAL A 195 -15.39 7.92 2.66
CA VAL A 195 -16.35 7.98 1.54
C VAL A 195 -17.19 9.26 1.58
N PRO A 196 -17.79 9.70 2.71
CA PRO A 196 -18.53 10.95 2.77
C PRO A 196 -17.69 12.18 2.37
N ALA A 197 -16.44 12.27 2.82
CA ALA A 197 -15.54 13.37 2.49
C ALA A 197 -15.16 13.37 1.00
N MET A 198 -14.88 12.19 0.43
CA MET A 198 -14.63 12.05 -1.02
C MET A 198 -15.85 12.52 -1.83
N LEU A 199 -17.04 12.08 -1.44
CA LEU A 199 -18.28 12.46 -2.13
C LEU A 199 -18.54 13.97 -2.04
N GLN A 200 -18.24 14.62 -0.90
CA GLN A 200 -18.34 16.08 -0.79
C GLN A 200 -17.43 16.79 -1.81
N VAL A 201 -16.19 16.33 -1.98
CA VAL A 201 -15.27 16.88 -3.00
C VAL A 201 -15.83 16.69 -4.41
N THR A 202 -16.37 15.51 -4.74
CA THR A 202 -16.95 15.24 -6.08
C THR A 202 -18.17 16.08 -6.41
N LYS A 203 -18.87 16.64 -5.41
CA LYS A 203 -20.05 17.50 -5.60
C LYS A 203 -19.68 18.98 -5.72
N HIS A 204 -18.44 19.35 -5.41
CA HIS A 204 -18.05 20.76 -5.37
C HIS A 204 -17.87 21.37 -6.77
N SER A 205 -17.26 20.64 -7.71
CA SER A 205 -17.15 21.08 -9.10
C SER A 205 -16.90 19.89 -10.04
N LYS A 206 -17.21 20.08 -11.33
CA LYS A 206 -16.94 19.07 -12.37
C LYS A 206 -15.46 18.67 -12.41
N LEU A 207 -14.55 19.65 -12.35
CA LEU A 207 -13.11 19.40 -12.37
C LEU A 207 -12.65 18.51 -11.20
N LEU A 208 -13.15 18.79 -9.99
CA LEU A 208 -12.82 17.97 -8.81
C LEU A 208 -13.46 16.59 -8.88
N ALA A 209 -14.68 16.49 -9.42
CA ALA A 209 -15.32 15.21 -9.67
C ALA A 209 -14.50 14.34 -10.63
N GLU A 210 -14.03 14.90 -11.74
CA GLU A 210 -13.16 14.20 -12.71
C GLU A 210 -11.82 13.81 -12.06
N THR A 211 -11.19 14.72 -11.32
CA THR A 211 -9.92 14.48 -10.61
C THR A 211 -10.03 13.35 -9.59
N VAL A 212 -11.05 13.38 -8.73
CA VAL A 212 -11.31 12.32 -7.74
C VAL A 212 -11.59 10.99 -8.45
N ASN A 213 -12.39 10.99 -9.51
CA ASN A 213 -12.69 9.76 -10.26
C ASN A 213 -11.43 9.11 -10.85
N LEU A 214 -10.54 9.90 -11.46
CA LEU A 214 -9.27 9.39 -12.02
C LEU A 214 -8.36 8.83 -10.93
N HIS A 215 -8.19 9.53 -9.81
CA HIS A 215 -7.39 9.03 -8.69
C HIS A 215 -8.01 7.78 -8.06
N PHE A 216 -9.32 7.74 -7.95
CA PHE A 216 -10.03 6.60 -7.41
C PHE A 216 -9.95 5.38 -8.33
N LEU A 217 -10.05 5.56 -9.65
CA LEU A 217 -9.82 4.49 -10.62
C LEU A 217 -8.38 3.95 -10.53
N SER A 218 -7.38 4.83 -10.44
CA SER A 218 -5.98 4.43 -10.24
C SER A 218 -5.78 3.62 -8.95
N LEU A 219 -6.51 3.96 -7.89
CA LEU A 219 -6.54 3.19 -6.65
C LEU A 219 -7.13 1.80 -6.88
N LEU A 220 -8.29 1.69 -7.54
CA LEU A 220 -8.92 0.39 -7.84
C LEU A 220 -8.01 -0.51 -8.68
N GLU A 221 -7.44 0.04 -9.75
CA GLU A 221 -6.50 -0.68 -10.61
C GLU A 221 -5.29 -1.14 -9.82
N SER A 222 -4.76 -0.32 -8.93
CA SER A 222 -3.58 -0.70 -8.15
C SER A 222 -3.90 -1.74 -7.08
N LEU A 223 -5.11 -1.71 -6.47
CA LEU A 223 -5.58 -2.78 -5.58
C LEU A 223 -5.78 -4.09 -6.34
N LEU A 224 -6.35 -4.03 -7.54
CA LEU A 224 -6.52 -5.19 -8.42
C LEU A 224 -5.16 -5.74 -8.86
N GLU A 225 -4.25 -4.85 -9.27
CA GLU A 225 -2.87 -5.18 -9.55
C GLU A 225 -2.17 -5.79 -8.35
N CYS A 226 -2.60 -5.56 -7.11
CA CYS A 226 -2.06 -6.21 -5.91
C CYS A 226 -2.81 -7.50 -5.51
N ASN A 227 -3.80 -7.97 -6.30
CA ASN A 227 -4.71 -9.08 -5.95
C ASN A 227 -5.43 -8.83 -4.61
N SER A 228 -5.78 -7.58 -4.31
CA SER A 228 -6.53 -7.27 -3.08
C SER A 228 -7.87 -7.98 -3.06
N THR A 229 -8.09 -8.76 -2.01
CA THR A 229 -9.33 -9.48 -1.72
C THR A 229 -10.40 -8.58 -1.14
N VAL A 230 -10.00 -7.42 -0.62
CA VAL A 230 -10.89 -6.42 -0.02
C VAL A 230 -11.68 -5.64 -1.08
N LEU A 231 -11.17 -5.55 -2.31
CA LEU A 231 -11.78 -4.85 -3.44
C LEU A 231 -13.28 -5.18 -3.59
N ASN A 232 -13.62 -6.47 -3.66
CA ASN A 232 -15.01 -6.91 -3.85
C ASN A 232 -15.92 -6.55 -2.68
N LYS A 233 -15.38 -6.50 -1.46
CA LYS A 233 -16.14 -6.15 -0.26
C LYS A 233 -16.44 -4.66 -0.21
N LEU A 234 -15.52 -3.82 -0.70
CA LEU A 234 -15.65 -2.37 -0.65
C LEU A 234 -16.28 -1.76 -1.91
N LEU A 235 -16.30 -2.47 -3.03
CA LEU A 235 -16.85 -1.97 -4.29
C LEU A 235 -18.30 -1.42 -4.17
N PRO A 236 -19.23 -2.06 -3.42
CA PRO A 236 -20.56 -1.50 -3.21
C PRO A 236 -20.52 -0.13 -2.50
N LEU A 237 -19.67 0.00 -1.47
CA LEU A 237 -19.48 1.26 -0.72
C LEU A 237 -18.85 2.35 -1.59
N TRP A 238 -18.00 1.97 -2.53
CA TRP A 238 -17.25 2.86 -3.41
C TRP A 238 -17.97 3.28 -4.69
N THR A 239 -19.01 2.54 -5.07
CA THR A 239 -19.78 2.81 -6.29
C THR A 239 -20.22 4.28 -6.42
N PRO A 240 -20.71 4.96 -5.36
CA PRO A 240 -21.08 6.37 -5.44
C PRO A 240 -19.93 7.33 -5.76
N ILE A 241 -18.67 6.96 -5.48
CA ILE A 241 -17.49 7.81 -5.79
C ILE A 241 -17.24 7.82 -7.30
N LEU A 242 -17.46 6.67 -7.94
CA LEU A 242 -17.24 6.44 -9.38
C LEU A 242 -18.29 7.11 -10.27
N TYR A 243 -19.46 7.40 -9.72
CA TYR A 243 -20.58 8.00 -10.46
C TYR A 243 -20.96 9.34 -9.81
N SER A 244 -20.54 10.43 -10.44
CA SER A 244 -20.96 11.77 -10.03
C SER A 244 -22.20 12.20 -10.82
N PRO A 245 -23.19 12.86 -10.21
CA PRO A 245 -24.29 13.47 -10.96
C PRO A 245 -23.84 14.67 -11.81
N LEU A 246 -22.62 15.18 -11.60
CA LEU A 246 -22.11 16.35 -12.31
C LEU A 246 -21.55 16.06 -13.70
N PHE A 247 -21.22 14.81 -14.02
CA PHE A 247 -20.70 14.43 -15.33
C PHE A 247 -20.90 12.95 -15.64
N ASN A 248 -20.97 12.63 -16.94
CA ASN A 248 -20.93 11.25 -17.40
C ASN A 248 -19.48 10.80 -17.54
N MET A 249 -19.15 9.66 -16.92
CA MET A 249 -17.81 9.08 -16.99
C MET A 249 -17.39 8.85 -18.45
N PRO A 250 -16.21 9.35 -18.89
CA PRO A 250 -15.74 9.11 -20.24
C PRO A 250 -15.66 7.62 -20.57
N ARG A 251 -15.97 7.25 -21.82
CA ARG A 251 -16.06 5.83 -22.24
C ARG A 251 -14.79 5.03 -21.91
N HIS A 252 -13.61 5.61 -22.08
CA HIS A 252 -12.34 4.94 -21.78
C HIS A 252 -12.14 4.67 -20.28
N VAL A 253 -12.63 5.55 -19.40
CA VAL A 253 -12.61 5.37 -17.94
C VAL A 253 -13.61 4.29 -17.53
N ALA A 254 -14.81 4.31 -18.12
CA ALA A 254 -15.83 3.28 -17.89
C ALA A 254 -15.33 1.89 -18.30
N GLN A 255 -14.66 1.76 -19.46
CA GLN A 255 -14.06 0.50 -19.91
C GLN A 255 -13.00 -0.03 -18.93
N ARG A 256 -12.14 0.84 -18.39
CA ARG A 256 -11.15 0.46 -17.37
C ARG A 256 -11.83 -0.01 -16.08
N LEU A 257 -12.91 0.64 -15.67
CA LEU A 257 -13.69 0.22 -14.50
C LEU A 257 -14.36 -1.15 -14.72
N ASP A 258 -14.91 -1.40 -15.92
CA ASP A 258 -15.51 -2.70 -16.25
C ASP A 258 -14.47 -3.82 -16.18
N VAL A 259 -13.25 -3.58 -16.72
CA VAL A 259 -12.12 -4.51 -16.56
C VAL A 259 -11.83 -4.77 -15.07
N CYS A 260 -11.86 -3.75 -14.22
CA CYS A 260 -11.66 -3.95 -12.78
C CYS A 260 -12.76 -4.80 -12.12
N ARG A 261 -14.00 -4.75 -12.63
CA ARG A 261 -15.14 -5.53 -12.11
C ARG A 261 -15.13 -6.98 -12.58
N ASP A 262 -14.66 -7.23 -13.79
CA ASP A 262 -14.67 -8.55 -14.40
C ASP A 262 -13.56 -9.48 -13.86
N VAL A 263 -12.48 -8.91 -13.32
CA VAL A 263 -11.38 -9.68 -12.75
C VAL A 263 -11.78 -10.29 -11.41
N LYS A 264 -12.01 -11.60 -11.41
CA LYS A 264 -12.12 -12.38 -10.16
C LYS A 264 -10.76 -12.47 -9.48
N PRO A 265 -10.63 -12.13 -8.18
CA PRO A 265 -9.39 -12.36 -7.45
C PRO A 265 -9.03 -13.85 -7.50
N GLU A 266 -7.75 -14.17 -7.69
CA GLU A 266 -7.25 -15.55 -7.54
C GLU A 266 -7.76 -16.10 -6.19
N ALA A 267 -8.25 -17.35 -6.18
CA ALA A 267 -8.81 -17.96 -4.97
C ALA A 267 -7.84 -17.84 -3.79
N VAL A 268 -8.38 -17.47 -2.63
CA VAL A 268 -7.67 -17.34 -1.35
C VAL A 268 -6.68 -18.49 -1.19
N ARG A 269 -5.44 -18.20 -0.78
CA ARG A 269 -4.44 -19.21 -0.41
C ARG A 269 -5.10 -20.25 0.51
N THR A 270 -5.49 -21.40 -0.05
CA THR A 270 -5.81 -22.57 0.75
C THR A 270 -4.51 -22.97 1.41
N TYR A 271 -4.37 -22.62 2.69
CA TYR A 271 -3.34 -23.21 3.53
C TYR A 271 -3.62 -24.71 3.54
N ALA A 272 -2.82 -25.47 2.80
CA ALA A 272 -2.73 -26.90 3.02
C ALA A 272 -2.24 -27.07 4.46
N THR A 273 -3.16 -27.43 5.36
CA THR A 273 -2.82 -27.92 6.68
C THR A 273 -1.88 -29.11 6.49
N ALA A 274 -0.60 -28.90 6.77
CA ALA A 274 0.34 -29.99 6.91
C ALA A 274 -0.13 -30.85 8.08
N GLY A 275 -0.36 -32.14 7.82
CA GLY A 275 -0.49 -33.17 8.86
C GLY A 275 -1.91 -33.39 9.38
N GLY A 276 -2.71 -34.12 8.62
CA GLY A 276 -3.95 -34.73 9.09
C GLY A 276 -4.33 -35.89 8.19
N ALA A 277 -3.57 -37.00 8.28
CA ALA A 277 -3.94 -38.22 7.59
C ALA A 277 -5.34 -38.66 8.08
N PRO A 278 -6.29 -38.99 7.20
CA PRO A 278 -7.56 -39.55 7.65
C PRO A 278 -7.28 -40.96 8.18
N HIS A 279 -7.63 -41.20 9.44
CA HIS A 279 -7.69 -42.52 10.04
C HIS A 279 -8.64 -43.38 9.19
N ALA A 280 -8.06 -44.28 8.38
CA ALA A 280 -8.82 -45.33 7.70
C ALA A 280 -9.05 -46.49 8.69
N VAL A 281 -10.32 -46.85 8.79
CA VAL A 281 -10.91 -47.94 9.57
C VAL A 281 -10.24 -49.27 9.22
N GLY A 282 -9.88 -50.04 10.26
CA GLY A 282 -9.29 -51.36 10.11
C GLY A 282 -10.30 -52.41 9.63
N ALA A 283 -9.88 -53.23 8.67
CA ALA A 283 -10.44 -54.54 8.40
C ALA A 283 -9.32 -55.49 7.92
N ALA A 284 -9.37 -56.71 8.45
CA ALA A 284 -8.33 -57.73 8.45
C ALA A 284 -8.01 -58.36 7.08
N GLY A 285 -6.82 -58.97 6.97
CA GLY A 285 -6.48 -59.91 5.90
C GLY A 285 -4.99 -60.25 5.84
N ALA A 286 -4.61 -61.38 6.43
CA ALA A 286 -3.24 -61.90 6.48
C ALA A 286 -2.80 -62.57 5.16
N GLY A 287 -1.50 -62.50 4.86
CA GLY A 287 -0.83 -63.35 3.87
C GLY A 287 0.59 -62.87 3.53
N PRO A 288 1.66 -63.67 3.72
CA PRO A 288 3.01 -63.28 3.32
C PRO A 288 3.38 -63.90 1.96
N GLY A 289 4.06 -63.14 1.11
CA GLY A 289 4.62 -63.63 -0.15
C GLY A 289 5.55 -62.58 -0.77
N GLY A 290 6.82 -62.94 -0.92
CA GLY A 290 7.88 -62.04 -1.38
C GLY A 290 7.91 -61.80 -2.89
N GLY A 291 8.85 -60.95 -3.33
CA GLY A 291 9.17 -60.80 -4.75
C GLY A 291 9.68 -59.41 -5.11
N ALA A 292 10.95 -59.34 -5.49
CA ALA A 292 11.69 -58.17 -5.90
C ALA A 292 11.23 -57.55 -7.24
N GLY A 293 11.61 -56.29 -7.47
CA GLY A 293 12.17 -55.89 -8.76
C GLY A 293 11.42 -54.84 -9.59
N GLY A 294 11.80 -53.57 -9.42
CA GLY A 294 12.11 -52.63 -10.52
C GLY A 294 11.00 -52.24 -11.51
N GLY A 295 10.20 -51.24 -11.15
CA GLY A 295 9.35 -50.49 -12.08
C GLY A 295 9.92 -49.08 -12.31
N GLY A 296 10.15 -48.73 -13.58
CA GLY A 296 10.48 -47.38 -14.02
C GLY A 296 9.31 -46.40 -13.81
N GLY A 297 9.64 -45.11 -13.73
CA GLY A 297 8.65 -44.05 -13.59
C GLY A 297 9.29 -42.67 -13.57
N CYS A 298 9.35 -42.07 -14.75
CA CYS A 298 9.38 -40.63 -15.03
C CYS A 298 9.10 -39.71 -13.83
N GLY A 299 10.16 -39.06 -13.31
CA GLY A 299 10.08 -37.99 -12.32
C GLY A 299 9.54 -36.71 -12.95
N GLY A 300 8.26 -36.42 -12.70
CA GLY A 300 7.60 -35.18 -13.07
C GLY A 300 8.12 -33.98 -12.27
N ALA A 301 8.38 -32.89 -12.99
CA ALA A 301 8.72 -31.59 -12.45
C ALA A 301 7.54 -30.99 -11.67
N ALA A 302 7.73 -30.79 -10.37
CA ALA A 302 6.83 -30.01 -9.53
C ALA A 302 7.63 -29.12 -8.58
N SER A 303 8.28 -28.08 -9.10
CA SER A 303 8.97 -27.05 -8.30
C SER A 303 8.70 -25.61 -8.75
N GLY A 304 7.74 -25.36 -9.65
CA GLY A 304 7.57 -24.06 -10.32
C GLY A 304 6.51 -23.08 -9.78
N VAL A 305 5.58 -23.51 -8.92
CA VAL A 305 4.35 -22.73 -8.68
C VAL A 305 4.49 -21.66 -7.58
N THR A 306 5.32 -21.88 -6.55
CA THR A 306 5.45 -20.96 -5.40
C THR A 306 6.36 -19.76 -5.69
N GLY A 307 7.37 -19.90 -6.54
CA GLY A 307 8.27 -18.80 -6.91
C GLY A 307 7.62 -17.71 -7.77
N GLY A 308 6.63 -18.08 -8.58
CA GLY A 308 5.97 -17.16 -9.52
C GLY A 308 5.01 -16.16 -8.88
N THR A 309 4.40 -16.47 -7.74
CA THR A 309 3.42 -15.60 -7.06
C THR A 309 4.11 -14.50 -6.25
N ALA A 310 5.16 -14.85 -5.49
CA ALA A 310 5.96 -13.89 -4.74
C ALA A 310 6.68 -12.88 -5.65
N ALA A 311 7.24 -13.35 -6.76
CA ALA A 311 7.87 -12.48 -7.77
C ALA A 311 6.85 -11.53 -8.44
N ARG A 312 5.60 -11.98 -8.65
CA ARG A 312 4.51 -11.13 -9.16
C ARG A 312 4.14 -10.05 -8.15
N ALA A 313 3.90 -10.40 -6.88
CA ALA A 313 3.60 -9.46 -5.80
C ALA A 313 4.70 -8.38 -5.66
N HIS A 314 5.95 -8.80 -5.73
CA HIS A 314 7.10 -7.89 -5.67
C HIS A 314 7.12 -6.87 -6.81
N ARG A 315 6.86 -7.31 -8.05
CA ARG A 315 6.76 -6.39 -9.21
C ARG A 315 5.63 -5.38 -9.07
N ARG A 316 4.55 -5.74 -8.38
CA ARG A 316 3.38 -4.85 -8.16
C ARG A 316 3.72 -3.74 -7.16
N LEU A 317 4.36 -4.08 -6.04
CA LEU A 317 4.87 -3.08 -5.08
C LEU A 317 5.94 -2.16 -5.68
N HIS A 318 6.84 -2.70 -6.51
CA HIS A 318 7.83 -1.87 -7.22
C HIS A 318 7.20 -0.86 -8.19
N ARG A 319 6.10 -1.23 -8.85
CA ARG A 319 5.34 -0.28 -9.68
C ARG A 319 4.69 0.82 -8.83
N LEU A 320 4.18 0.48 -7.65
CA LEU A 320 3.62 1.47 -6.72
C LEU A 320 4.70 2.42 -6.17
N LEU A 321 5.87 1.89 -5.82
CA LEU A 321 7.06 2.68 -5.47
C LEU A 321 7.43 3.66 -6.58
N ALA A 322 7.46 3.20 -7.83
CA ALA A 322 7.77 4.05 -8.98
C ALA A 322 6.70 5.15 -9.16
N LYS A 323 5.40 4.81 -9.05
CA LYS A 323 4.30 5.80 -9.06
C LYS A 323 4.50 6.86 -7.96
N MET A 324 4.81 6.44 -6.73
CA MET A 324 5.08 7.35 -5.61
C MET A 324 6.25 8.31 -5.88
N ALA A 325 7.36 7.79 -6.40
CA ALA A 325 8.54 8.60 -6.72
C ALA A 325 8.30 9.57 -7.88
N GLN A 326 7.56 9.14 -8.91
CA GLN A 326 7.23 9.98 -10.05
C GLN A 326 6.43 11.22 -9.64
N LEU A 327 5.53 11.10 -8.66
CA LEU A 327 4.73 12.23 -8.17
C LEU A 327 5.56 13.31 -7.48
N GLU A 328 6.58 12.89 -6.74
CA GLU A 328 7.50 13.83 -6.08
C GLU A 328 8.42 14.52 -7.09
N LEU A 329 8.78 13.84 -8.18
CA LEU A 329 9.60 14.41 -9.26
C LEU A 329 8.80 15.32 -10.21
N GLN A 330 7.57 14.95 -10.52
CA GLN A 330 6.76 15.59 -11.54
C GLN A 330 5.31 15.77 -11.07
N PRO A 331 5.04 16.77 -10.22
CA PRO A 331 3.71 16.92 -9.67
C PRO A 331 2.64 17.24 -10.74
N HIS A 332 2.97 18.02 -11.77
CA HIS A 332 1.96 18.52 -12.70
C HIS A 332 1.57 17.53 -13.83
N THR A 333 2.31 16.45 -14.03
CA THR A 333 2.11 15.55 -15.20
C THR A 333 0.94 14.58 -15.04
N PHE A 334 0.43 14.40 -13.81
CA PHE A 334 -0.65 13.44 -13.52
C PHE A 334 -2.05 13.92 -13.92
N TYR A 335 -2.19 15.14 -14.42
CA TYR A 335 -3.46 15.65 -14.98
C TYR A 335 -3.69 15.21 -16.45
N PHE A 336 -2.76 14.47 -17.06
CA PHE A 336 -2.81 14.06 -18.48
C PHE A 336 -2.96 12.54 -18.71
N ILE A 337 -3.32 11.77 -17.69
CA ILE A 337 -3.65 10.32 -17.79
C ILE A 337 -5.12 10.12 -17.42
#